data_AF-A0A536KMM3-F1
#
_entry.id   AF-A0A536KMM3-F1
#
_cell.length_a   1.000
_cell.length_b   1.000
_cell.length_c   1.000
_cell.angle_alpha   90.00
_cell.angle_beta   90.00
_cell.angle_gamma   90.00
#
_symmetry.space_group_name_H-M   'P 1'
#
loop_
_entity.id
_entity.type
_entity.pdbx_description
1 polymer ?
#
loop_
_entity_poly.entity_id
_entity_poly.type
_entity_poly.pdbx_seq_one_letter_code
_entity_poly.pdbx_strand_id
1 'polypeptide(L)'
;MTPCMTRAVRPRRSTASARPGAGGGSSIDDQKAGYTVVSVKPSRVLLGMLPAFAVLAALAPITAAAVNVSPLDCAGPNACDIVSVYTTIFWIAMAVLVIVGGLIVFAALRFRRRDDREPSQIHGNTRLELVWTAVPLLIVSFLFIRTTLRMDYVRNGPPPAQTIKVTGIQWAWQFKYPNGKTSNTKLYIPVGQVVQLQVTSRDVLHSFWVPRLGGQVYAIPGQMNHGWIQAYRTGTYSGQCNELCGLYHYAMDLEVIAVSDSDYKGFLAGTLTPGVGPALAEKVTGASAAANVKETDDLKFDPLSATVKVGEVVQWTNTGIQIHDIVFDNGAVPASDNQNGGDKYELKFLKPGTYHYICSIHKAANMNGTITVAGG
;
A
#
# COMPACT_ATOMS: atom_id res chain seq x y z
N MET A 1 70.21 -8.53 46.66
CA MET A 1 69.02 -8.81 47.49
C MET A 1 67.98 -9.47 46.61
N THR A 2 67.88 -10.79 46.80
CA THR A 2 66.69 -11.68 46.83
C THR A 2 65.59 -11.60 45.73
N PRO A 3 65.09 -12.76 45.22
CA PRO A 3 64.47 -12.89 43.89
C PRO A 3 62.99 -13.37 43.88
N CYS A 4 62.49 -13.49 42.65
CA CYS A 4 61.31 -14.21 42.13
C CYS A 4 60.70 -15.34 42.99
N MET A 5 59.35 -15.44 43.05
CA MET A 5 58.66 -16.68 43.42
C MET A 5 57.36 -16.91 42.62
N THR A 6 57.40 -17.99 41.83
CA THR A 6 56.31 -18.87 41.38
C THR A 6 55.54 -19.50 42.54
N ARG A 7 54.25 -19.83 42.37
CA ARG A 7 53.55 -20.78 43.23
C ARG A 7 52.83 -21.87 42.43
N ALA A 8 53.23 -23.10 42.71
CA ALA A 8 52.76 -24.35 42.13
C ALA A 8 51.58 -24.98 42.90
N VAL A 9 50.88 -25.86 42.18
CA VAL A 9 49.78 -26.77 42.57
C VAL A 9 50.25 -27.86 43.55
N ARG A 10 49.39 -28.33 44.49
CA ARG A 10 49.05 -29.76 44.77
C ARG A 10 48.14 -30.00 46.02
N PRO A 11 47.58 -31.22 46.24
CA PRO A 11 46.13 -31.47 46.44
C PRO A 11 45.77 -31.99 47.84
N ARG A 12 44.46 -32.24 48.10
CA ARG A 12 44.05 -33.18 49.16
C ARG A 12 42.91 -34.11 48.73
N ARG A 13 43.14 -35.41 48.97
CA ARG A 13 42.22 -36.55 48.86
C ARG A 13 41.61 -36.85 50.24
N SER A 14 40.31 -37.16 50.24
CA SER A 14 39.58 -38.22 50.97
C SER A 14 39.86 -38.51 52.46
N THR A 15 38.80 -38.49 53.27
CA THR A 15 38.20 -39.59 54.09
C THR A 15 37.06 -38.94 54.90
N ALA A 16 35.86 -39.50 55.09
CA ALA A 16 35.51 -40.59 56.00
C ALA A 16 33.98 -40.85 55.85
N SER A 17 33.52 -42.10 55.67
CA SER A 17 33.02 -43.02 56.70
C SER A 17 31.65 -42.66 57.30
N ALA A 18 30.68 -43.52 57.03
CA ALA A 18 29.31 -43.52 57.56
C ALA A 18 29.23 -43.90 59.05
N ARG A 19 28.17 -43.43 59.75
CA ARG A 19 27.41 -44.16 60.78
C ARG A 19 25.99 -43.53 61.00
N PRO A 20 25.01 -44.27 61.56
CA PRO A 20 23.58 -44.10 61.31
C PRO A 20 22.71 -43.64 62.51
N GLY A 21 21.49 -43.20 62.21
CA GLY A 21 20.31 -43.10 63.10
C GLY A 21 20.17 -41.78 63.85
N ALA A 22 18.99 -41.24 64.19
CA ALA A 22 17.59 -41.57 63.92
C ALA A 22 16.74 -40.36 64.41
N GLY A 23 15.55 -40.17 63.83
CA GLY A 23 14.48 -39.30 64.35
C GLY A 23 14.43 -37.90 63.74
N GLY A 24 13.32 -37.36 63.26
CA GLY A 24 11.95 -37.83 63.13
C GLY A 24 11.09 -36.66 62.62
N GLY A 25 10.07 -36.95 61.81
CA GLY A 25 8.89 -36.09 61.63
C GLY A 25 8.93 -35.04 60.51
N SER A 26 8.34 -35.38 59.37
CA SER A 26 7.12 -34.75 58.83
C SER A 26 7.02 -35.03 57.32
N SER A 27 6.16 -35.99 56.95
CA SER A 27 5.78 -36.21 55.56
C SER A 27 4.79 -35.13 55.13
N ILE A 28 5.09 -34.44 54.04
CA ILE A 28 4.10 -33.81 53.19
C ILE A 28 4.03 -34.66 51.91
N ASP A 29 2.84 -35.17 51.64
CA ASP A 29 2.44 -35.96 50.48
C ASP A 29 2.85 -35.32 49.14
N ASP A 30 3.75 -35.97 48.39
CA ASP A 30 3.93 -35.73 46.95
C ASP A 30 3.24 -36.85 46.15
N GLN A 31 1.90 -36.81 46.15
CA GLN A 31 1.10 -37.40 45.07
C GLN A 31 0.41 -36.27 44.30
N LYS A 32 0.91 -35.97 43.09
CA LYS A 32 0.17 -35.67 41.84
C LYS A 32 0.97 -34.74 40.91
N ALA A 33 1.68 -35.32 39.95
CA ALA A 33 1.81 -34.78 38.59
C ALA A 33 2.49 -35.83 37.69
N GLY A 34 1.70 -36.77 37.16
CA GLY A 34 2.16 -37.61 36.06
C GLY A 34 2.27 -36.76 34.80
N TYR A 35 3.49 -36.35 34.43
CA TYR A 35 3.75 -35.85 33.08
C TYR A 35 4.28 -36.99 32.21
N THR A 36 3.46 -37.44 31.26
CA THR A 36 3.91 -38.29 30.16
C THR A 36 4.78 -37.46 29.23
N VAL A 37 6.08 -37.78 29.17
CA VAL A 37 6.98 -37.25 28.14
C VAL A 37 6.59 -37.88 26.80
N VAL A 38 5.81 -37.16 26.00
CA VAL A 38 5.50 -37.57 24.62
C VAL A 38 6.75 -37.35 23.76
N SER A 39 7.49 -38.42 23.48
CA SER A 39 8.60 -38.39 22.53
C SER A 39 8.07 -38.27 21.10
N VAL A 40 7.99 -37.04 20.59
CA VAL A 40 7.62 -36.81 19.19
C VAL A 40 8.82 -37.13 18.30
N LYS A 41 8.73 -38.21 17.51
CA LYS A 41 9.76 -38.59 16.53
C LYS A 41 9.91 -37.45 15.49
N PRO A 42 11.06 -36.74 15.45
CA PRO A 42 11.22 -35.52 14.64
C PRO A 42 11.14 -35.72 13.12
N SER A 43 11.25 -36.97 12.64
CA SER A 43 11.08 -37.29 11.21
C SER A 43 9.64 -37.10 10.72
N ARG A 44 8.63 -37.12 11.61
CA ARG A 44 7.23 -36.92 11.24
C ARG A 44 6.81 -35.45 11.19
N VAL A 45 7.50 -34.58 11.95
CA VAL A 45 7.21 -33.14 11.96
C VAL A 45 7.86 -32.43 10.77
N LEU A 46 9.10 -32.82 10.42
CA LEU A 46 9.84 -32.22 9.30
C LEU A 46 9.28 -32.57 7.92
N LEU A 47 8.71 -33.77 7.75
CA LEU A 47 8.05 -34.15 6.49
C LEU A 47 6.68 -33.46 6.31
N GLY A 48 6.04 -33.05 7.41
CA GLY A 48 4.74 -32.35 7.38
C GLY A 48 4.85 -30.84 7.15
N MET A 49 5.97 -30.22 7.50
CA MET A 49 6.14 -28.75 7.38
C MET A 49 6.73 -28.29 6.05
N LEU A 50 7.47 -29.15 5.34
CA LEU A 50 8.01 -28.85 4.00
C LEU A 50 6.94 -28.57 2.93
N PRO A 51 5.82 -29.34 2.83
CA PRO A 51 4.74 -28.97 1.94
C PRO A 51 3.98 -27.73 2.44
N ALA A 52 3.91 -27.49 3.76
CA ALA A 52 3.19 -26.33 4.31
C ALA A 52 3.86 -24.99 3.97
N PHE A 53 5.21 -24.90 3.96
CA PHE A 53 5.91 -23.68 3.54
C PHE A 53 5.92 -23.47 2.03
N ALA A 54 6.01 -24.54 1.23
CA ALA A 54 5.89 -24.44 -0.22
C ALA A 54 4.46 -24.08 -0.66
N VAL A 55 3.44 -24.57 0.06
CA VAL A 55 2.03 -24.27 -0.19
C VAL A 55 1.63 -22.88 0.34
N LEU A 56 2.19 -22.40 1.46
CA LEU A 56 1.98 -21.01 1.91
C LEU A 56 2.65 -19.97 0.98
N ALA A 57 3.82 -20.30 0.41
CA ALA A 57 4.47 -19.44 -0.59
C ALA A 57 3.72 -19.44 -1.94
N ALA A 58 2.92 -20.48 -2.22
CA ALA A 58 2.15 -20.62 -3.46
C ALA A 58 0.69 -20.12 -3.37
N LEU A 59 0.12 -19.94 -2.17
CA LEU A 59 -1.31 -19.62 -1.98
C LEU A 59 -1.62 -18.15 -1.65
N ALA A 60 -0.72 -17.22 -1.93
CA ALA A 60 -1.11 -15.82 -1.95
C ALA A 60 -0.36 -15.03 -3.05
N PRO A 61 -0.83 -15.09 -4.31
CA PRO A 61 -0.97 -13.83 -5.00
C PRO A 61 -2.07 -13.08 -4.23
N ILE A 62 -1.72 -12.39 -3.14
CA ILE A 62 -2.42 -11.15 -2.85
C ILE A 62 -2.27 -10.41 -4.16
N THR A 63 -3.36 -10.29 -4.92
CA THR A 63 -3.38 -9.51 -6.14
C THR A 63 -3.00 -8.09 -5.74
N ALA A 64 -1.71 -7.77 -5.80
CA ALA A 64 -1.17 -6.45 -5.52
C ALA A 64 -1.80 -5.39 -6.44
N ALA A 65 -2.49 -5.85 -7.49
CA ALA A 65 -3.32 -5.09 -8.40
C ALA A 65 -4.58 -4.45 -7.78
N ALA A 66 -5.00 -4.82 -6.56
CA ALA A 66 -6.26 -4.32 -5.99
C ALA A 66 -6.14 -3.06 -5.12
N VAL A 67 -4.92 -2.57 -4.83
CA VAL A 67 -4.75 -1.42 -3.93
C VAL A 67 -3.96 -0.31 -4.61
N ASN A 68 -4.61 0.81 -4.89
CA ASN A 68 -4.06 2.00 -5.54
C ASN A 68 -2.94 2.72 -4.73
N VAL A 69 -2.50 2.13 -3.61
CA VAL A 69 -1.37 2.61 -2.78
C VAL A 69 -0.15 1.68 -2.83
N SER A 70 -0.16 0.60 -3.64
CA SER A 70 0.98 -0.32 -3.70
C SER A 70 2.23 0.36 -4.27
N PRO A 71 3.35 0.45 -3.53
CA PRO A 71 4.61 0.99 -4.07
C PRO A 71 5.23 0.08 -5.13
N LEU A 72 4.78 -1.17 -5.26
CA LEU A 72 5.26 -2.12 -6.29
C LEU A 72 4.57 -1.93 -7.64
N ASP A 73 3.41 -1.27 -7.68
CA ASP A 73 2.66 -0.94 -8.89
C ASP A 73 2.97 0.50 -9.33
N CYS A 74 4.15 0.68 -9.92
CA CYS A 74 4.62 2.00 -10.33
C CYS A 74 3.82 2.57 -11.51
N ALA A 75 3.54 3.87 -11.48
CA ALA A 75 2.77 4.59 -12.48
C ALA A 75 3.44 5.91 -12.95
N GLY A 76 4.70 6.09 -12.58
CA GLY A 76 5.54 7.22 -12.94
C GLY A 76 7.01 6.86 -12.97
N PRO A 77 7.85 7.63 -13.68
CA PRO A 77 9.27 7.31 -13.86
C PRO A 77 10.05 7.29 -12.53
N ASN A 78 9.74 8.19 -11.59
CA ASN A 78 10.38 8.21 -10.27
C ASN A 78 10.11 6.90 -9.50
N ALA A 79 8.82 6.54 -9.34
CA ALA A 79 8.43 5.30 -8.68
C ALA A 79 8.99 4.05 -9.38
N CYS A 80 8.99 3.99 -10.71
CA CYS A 80 9.50 2.82 -11.43
C CYS A 80 11.02 2.63 -11.26
N ASP A 81 11.80 3.71 -11.17
CA ASP A 81 13.23 3.63 -10.87
C ASP A 81 13.47 3.10 -9.44
N ILE A 82 12.66 3.52 -8.46
CA ILE A 82 12.69 3.00 -7.09
C ILE A 82 12.34 1.51 -7.06
N VAL A 83 11.26 1.10 -7.73
CA VAL A 83 10.82 -0.31 -7.83
C VAL A 83 11.89 -1.18 -8.47
N SER A 84 12.61 -0.66 -9.47
CA SER A 84 13.75 -1.37 -10.07
C SER A 84 14.81 -1.69 -9.01
N VAL A 85 15.23 -0.71 -8.19
CA VAL A 85 16.21 -0.93 -7.10
C VAL A 85 15.71 -1.97 -6.12
N TYR A 86 14.46 -1.81 -5.68
CA TYR A 86 13.83 -2.73 -4.75
C TYR A 86 13.80 -4.17 -5.29
N THR A 87 13.43 -4.35 -6.56
CA THR A 87 13.36 -5.65 -7.22
C THR A 87 14.73 -6.34 -7.27
N THR A 88 15.81 -5.59 -7.52
CA THR A 88 17.18 -6.13 -7.47
C THR A 88 17.56 -6.59 -6.06
N ILE A 89 17.28 -5.77 -5.04
CA ILE A 89 17.56 -6.11 -3.64
C ILE A 89 16.77 -7.36 -3.23
N PHE A 90 15.49 -7.42 -3.59
CA PHE A 90 14.61 -8.55 -3.29
C PHE A 90 15.19 -9.87 -3.79
N TRP A 91 15.58 -9.95 -5.07
CA TRP A 91 16.10 -11.20 -5.63
C TRP A 91 17.46 -11.62 -5.04
N ILE A 92 18.33 -10.66 -4.73
CA ILE A 92 19.59 -10.94 -4.03
C ILE A 92 19.29 -11.47 -2.61
N ALA A 93 18.39 -10.82 -1.87
CA ALA A 93 17.99 -11.25 -0.55
C ALA A 93 17.36 -12.65 -0.56
N MET A 94 16.52 -12.95 -1.57
CA MET A 94 15.94 -14.28 -1.76
C MET A 94 17.01 -15.35 -2.02
N ALA A 95 18.03 -15.06 -2.84
CA ALA A 95 19.13 -15.98 -3.06
C ALA A 95 19.92 -16.25 -1.77
N VAL A 96 20.25 -15.20 -1.00
CA VAL A 96 20.92 -15.33 0.30
C VAL A 96 20.07 -16.13 1.29
N LEU A 97 18.77 -15.85 1.36
CA LEU A 97 17.83 -16.56 2.23
C LEU A 97 17.80 -18.06 1.92
N VAL A 98 17.70 -18.43 0.64
CA VAL A 98 17.67 -19.83 0.21
C VAL A 98 18.99 -20.53 0.52
N ILE A 99 20.13 -19.88 0.26
CA ILE A 99 21.46 -20.47 0.51
C ILE A 99 21.71 -20.63 2.01
N VAL A 100 21.61 -19.54 2.78
CA VAL A 100 21.91 -19.55 4.22
C VAL A 100 20.87 -20.38 4.98
N GLY A 101 19.59 -20.15 4.70
CA GLY A 101 18.50 -20.94 5.29
C GLY A 101 18.62 -22.42 4.94
N GLY A 102 18.92 -22.73 3.67
CA GLY A 102 19.15 -24.11 3.21
C GLY A 102 20.32 -24.79 3.93
N LEU A 103 21.45 -24.09 4.10
CA LEU A 103 22.62 -24.61 4.83
C LEU A 103 22.32 -24.84 6.31
N ILE A 104 21.57 -23.94 6.96
CA ILE A 104 21.16 -24.10 8.36
C ILE A 104 20.22 -25.29 8.51
N VAL A 105 19.20 -25.41 7.65
CA VAL A 105 18.28 -26.55 7.65
C VAL A 105 19.03 -27.85 7.38
N PHE A 106 19.91 -27.86 6.37
CA PHE A 106 20.77 -29.00 6.07
C PHE A 106 21.61 -29.40 7.30
N ALA A 107 22.28 -28.46 7.94
CA ALA A 107 23.10 -28.72 9.11
C ALA A 107 22.28 -29.28 10.28
N ALA A 108 21.11 -28.68 10.56
CA ALA A 108 20.21 -29.12 11.60
C ALA A 108 19.69 -30.55 11.37
N LEU A 109 19.47 -30.95 10.12
CA LEU A 109 19.00 -32.29 9.77
C LEU A 109 20.12 -33.32 9.73
N ARG A 110 21.25 -32.95 9.11
CA ARG A 110 22.36 -33.86 8.84
C ARG A 110 23.20 -34.15 10.08
N PHE A 111 23.37 -33.16 10.96
CA PHE A 111 24.20 -33.25 12.16
C PHE A 111 23.38 -33.29 13.46
N ARG A 112 22.09 -33.62 13.37
CA ARG A 112 21.26 -33.88 14.56
C ARG A 112 21.88 -35.02 15.39
N ARG A 113 22.12 -34.77 16.68
CA ARG A 113 22.68 -35.76 17.62
C ARG A 113 21.84 -37.04 17.64
N ARG A 114 22.50 -38.20 17.52
CA ARG A 114 21.88 -39.55 17.56
C ARG A 114 22.59 -40.50 18.52
N ASP A 115 23.87 -40.25 18.78
CA ASP A 115 24.72 -41.02 19.68
C ASP A 115 25.65 -40.06 20.47
N ASP A 116 26.48 -40.65 21.33
CA ASP A 116 27.47 -39.94 22.16
C ASP A 116 28.87 -39.90 21.52
N ARG A 117 28.96 -40.15 20.21
CA ARG A 117 30.22 -40.06 19.49
C ARG A 117 30.63 -38.60 19.36
N GLU A 118 31.86 -38.29 19.77
CA GLU A 118 32.40 -36.94 19.59
C GLU A 118 32.57 -36.61 18.09
N PRO A 119 32.15 -35.41 17.64
CA PRO A 119 32.34 -34.97 16.27
C PRO A 119 33.81 -34.63 15.98
N SER A 120 34.18 -34.55 14.72
CA SER A 120 35.50 -34.09 14.29
C SER A 120 35.79 -32.67 14.83
N GLN A 121 36.88 -32.50 15.57
CA GLN A 121 37.30 -31.22 16.16
C GLN A 121 38.01 -30.35 15.10
N ILE A 122 37.23 -29.78 14.19
CA ILE A 122 37.71 -28.83 13.18
C ILE A 122 37.66 -27.40 13.73
N HIS A 123 38.72 -26.62 13.55
CA HIS A 123 38.81 -25.25 14.11
C HIS A 123 38.52 -24.13 13.11
N GLY A 124 38.50 -24.40 11.79
CA GLY A 124 38.21 -23.38 10.80
C GLY A 124 38.64 -23.77 9.39
N ASN A 125 38.45 -22.84 8.46
CA ASN A 125 38.88 -22.97 7.08
C ASN A 125 39.10 -21.58 6.49
N THR A 126 40.36 -21.14 6.44
CA THR A 126 40.75 -19.80 5.96
C THR A 126 40.25 -19.50 4.54
N ARG A 127 40.15 -20.51 3.65
CA ARG A 127 39.64 -20.28 2.29
C ARG A 127 38.15 -19.99 2.32
N LEU A 128 37.38 -20.73 3.13
CA LEU A 128 35.94 -20.50 3.28
C LEU A 128 35.68 -19.15 3.96
N GLU A 129 36.51 -18.80 4.95
CA GLU A 129 36.51 -17.51 5.64
C GLU A 129 36.66 -16.32 4.69
N LEU A 130 37.62 -16.41 3.76
CA LEU A 130 37.80 -15.40 2.72
C LEU A 130 36.59 -15.31 1.78
N VAL A 131 36.02 -16.46 1.38
CA VAL A 131 34.87 -16.49 0.46
C VAL A 131 33.64 -15.81 1.06
N TRP A 132 33.24 -16.16 2.30
CA TRP A 132 32.05 -15.54 2.90
C TRP A 132 32.27 -14.10 3.35
N THR A 133 33.51 -13.61 3.37
CA THR A 133 33.80 -12.20 3.62
C THR A 133 33.74 -11.42 2.30
N ALA A 134 34.33 -11.96 1.24
CA ALA A 134 34.36 -11.34 -0.08
C ALA A 134 32.96 -11.26 -0.72
N VAL A 135 32.13 -12.30 -0.60
CA VAL A 135 30.81 -12.34 -1.26
C VAL A 135 29.88 -11.23 -0.74
N PRO A 136 29.63 -11.05 0.57
CA PRO A 136 28.82 -9.94 1.07
C PRO A 136 29.40 -8.57 0.73
N LEU A 137 30.74 -8.42 0.78
CA LEU A 137 31.40 -7.18 0.39
C LEU A 137 31.06 -6.80 -1.06
N LEU A 138 31.20 -7.75 -1.99
CA LEU A 138 30.86 -7.52 -3.41
C LEU A 138 29.37 -7.22 -3.60
N ILE A 139 28.48 -7.93 -2.90
CA ILE A 139 27.03 -7.68 -2.95
C ILE A 139 26.71 -6.25 -2.49
N VAL A 140 27.24 -5.83 -1.34
CA VAL A 140 27.00 -4.48 -0.80
C VAL A 140 27.61 -3.41 -1.70
N SER A 141 28.83 -3.60 -2.21
CA SER A 141 29.45 -2.67 -3.16
C SER A 141 28.61 -2.51 -4.44
N PHE A 142 28.11 -3.61 -5.00
CA PHE A 142 27.22 -3.57 -6.17
C PHE A 142 25.93 -2.79 -5.88
N LEU A 143 25.25 -3.10 -4.77
CA LEU A 143 24.03 -2.41 -4.36
C LEU A 143 24.26 -0.91 -4.10
N PHE A 144 25.39 -0.56 -3.47
CA PHE A 144 25.80 0.81 -3.20
C PHE A 144 25.99 1.61 -4.50
N ILE A 145 26.76 1.08 -5.46
CA ILE A 145 26.99 1.74 -6.75
C ILE A 145 25.66 1.96 -7.48
N ARG A 146 24.83 0.91 -7.56
CA ARG A 146 23.53 0.98 -8.24
C ARG A 146 22.60 2.00 -7.61
N THR A 147 22.60 2.11 -6.28
CA THR A 147 21.75 3.06 -5.54
C THR A 147 22.25 4.50 -5.71
N THR A 148 23.55 4.73 -5.52
CA THR A 148 24.14 6.08 -5.59
C THR A 148 23.99 6.71 -6.98
N LEU A 149 24.15 5.93 -8.05
CA LEU A 149 23.96 6.41 -9.42
C LEU A 149 22.51 6.85 -9.75
N ARG A 150 21.52 6.41 -8.96
CA ARG A 150 20.10 6.78 -9.15
C ARG A 150 19.62 7.88 -8.19
N MET A 151 20.39 8.18 -7.15
CA MET A 151 19.97 9.08 -6.08
C MET A 151 19.68 10.51 -6.58
N ASP A 152 20.49 11.02 -7.50
CA ASP A 152 20.30 12.37 -8.06
C ASP A 152 18.99 12.46 -8.85
N TYR A 153 18.73 11.47 -9.72
CA TYR A 153 17.49 11.41 -10.50
C TYR A 153 16.25 11.33 -9.60
N VAL A 154 16.26 10.46 -8.58
CA VAL A 154 15.14 10.30 -7.65
C VAL A 154 14.86 11.58 -6.86
N ARG A 155 15.92 12.33 -6.49
CA ARG A 155 15.80 13.55 -5.68
C ARG A 155 15.44 14.80 -6.49
N ASN A 156 16.16 15.04 -7.58
CA ASN A 156 16.11 16.30 -8.32
C ASN A 156 15.23 16.22 -9.57
N GLY A 157 15.19 15.04 -10.20
CA GLY A 157 14.37 14.78 -11.38
C GLY A 157 14.81 15.55 -12.63
N PRO A 158 14.10 15.36 -13.75
CA PRO A 158 14.28 16.19 -14.94
C PRO A 158 13.79 17.64 -14.73
N PRO A 159 14.10 18.56 -15.65
CA PRO A 159 13.56 19.92 -15.61
C PRO A 159 12.02 19.93 -15.50
N PRO A 160 11.44 20.63 -14.50
CA PRO A 160 10.01 20.61 -14.28
C PRO A 160 9.26 21.54 -15.25
N ALA A 161 8.06 21.13 -15.67
CA ALA A 161 7.14 21.99 -16.41
C ALA A 161 6.51 23.06 -15.51
N GLN A 162 6.37 22.77 -14.22
CA GLN A 162 5.83 23.68 -13.22
C GLN A 162 6.20 23.25 -11.81
N THR A 163 6.05 24.18 -10.87
CA THR A 163 6.29 23.96 -9.44
C THR A 163 5.01 24.22 -8.66
N ILE A 164 4.60 23.25 -7.84
CA ILE A 164 3.41 23.33 -6.99
C ILE A 164 3.85 23.30 -5.53
N LYS A 165 3.36 24.25 -4.74
CA LYS A 165 3.61 24.27 -3.29
C LYS A 165 2.63 23.35 -2.58
N VAL A 166 3.17 22.40 -1.82
CA VAL A 166 2.45 21.43 -0.99
C VAL A 166 2.64 21.84 0.47
N THR A 167 1.54 22.04 1.19
CA THR A 167 1.57 22.42 2.61
C THR A 167 0.80 21.39 3.44
N GLY A 168 1.50 20.73 4.35
CA GLY A 168 0.90 19.85 5.37
C GLY A 168 0.27 20.67 6.50
N ILE A 169 -0.93 20.27 6.91
CA ILE A 169 -1.72 20.87 7.98
C ILE A 169 -2.40 19.72 8.74
N GLN A 170 -2.55 19.77 10.05
CA GLN A 170 -3.37 18.79 10.77
C GLN A 170 -4.86 18.95 10.37
N TRP A 171 -5.52 17.99 9.72
CA TRP A 171 -5.04 16.73 9.12
C TRP A 171 -5.44 16.66 7.64
N ALA A 172 -4.97 17.64 6.87
CA ALA A 172 -5.27 17.83 5.46
C ALA A 172 -4.07 18.40 4.69
N TRP A 173 -4.11 18.27 3.37
CA TRP A 173 -3.10 18.81 2.47
C TRP A 173 -3.64 20.01 1.70
N GLN A 174 -2.83 21.05 1.57
CA GLN A 174 -3.11 22.18 0.69
C GLN A 174 -2.10 22.24 -0.44
N PHE A 175 -2.58 22.51 -1.64
CA PHE A 175 -1.82 22.66 -2.86
C PHE A 175 -2.01 24.07 -3.41
N LYS A 176 -0.93 24.79 -3.69
CA LYS A 176 -0.95 26.11 -4.32
C LYS A 176 -0.21 26.07 -5.65
N TYR A 177 -0.93 26.42 -6.72
CA TYR A 177 -0.46 26.41 -8.11
C TYR A 177 0.23 27.74 -8.48
N PRO A 178 1.04 27.77 -9.56
CA PRO A 178 1.75 28.98 -9.99
C PRO A 178 0.84 30.19 -10.24
N ASN A 179 -0.38 29.98 -10.72
CA ASN A 179 -1.36 31.04 -10.97
C ASN A 179 -2.08 31.54 -9.70
N GLY A 180 -1.69 31.06 -8.52
CA GLY A 180 -2.29 31.42 -7.24
C GLY A 180 -3.52 30.59 -6.85
N LYS A 181 -4.04 29.74 -7.75
CA LYS A 181 -5.14 28.82 -7.42
C LYS A 181 -4.73 27.89 -6.28
N THR A 182 -5.68 27.52 -5.43
CA THR A 182 -5.48 26.54 -4.36
C THR A 182 -6.42 25.36 -4.51
N SER A 183 -5.98 24.20 -4.04
CA SER A 183 -6.80 22.99 -3.91
C SER A 183 -6.47 22.34 -2.57
N ASN A 184 -7.48 21.79 -1.91
CA ASN A 184 -7.28 21.02 -0.68
C ASN A 184 -7.53 19.54 -0.99
N THR A 185 -6.78 18.66 -0.33
CA THR A 185 -6.80 17.18 -0.38
C THR A 185 -6.54 16.53 -1.76
N LYS A 186 -6.85 17.22 -2.86
CA LYS A 186 -6.64 16.77 -4.24
C LYS A 186 -5.60 17.65 -4.96
N LEU A 187 -4.53 17.03 -5.42
CA LEU A 187 -3.51 17.61 -6.27
C LEU A 187 -3.78 17.23 -7.72
N TYR A 188 -4.06 18.21 -8.58
CA TYR A 188 -4.24 18.01 -10.00
C TYR A 188 -2.92 18.21 -10.73
N ILE A 189 -2.57 17.28 -11.62
CA ILE A 189 -1.38 17.37 -12.46
C ILE A 189 -1.71 17.02 -13.91
N PRO A 190 -1.03 17.61 -14.90
CA PRO A 190 -1.10 17.15 -16.28
C PRO A 190 -0.32 15.83 -16.44
N VAL A 191 -0.91 14.86 -17.13
CA VAL A 191 -0.27 13.59 -17.47
C VAL A 191 0.97 13.84 -18.35
N GLY A 192 2.03 13.06 -18.16
CA GLY A 192 3.24 13.13 -18.99
C GLY A 192 4.18 14.30 -18.69
N GLN A 193 3.80 15.24 -17.82
CA GLN A 193 4.66 16.37 -17.45
C GLN A 193 5.31 16.17 -16.08
N VAL A 194 6.55 16.66 -15.94
CA VAL A 194 7.27 16.68 -14.67
C VAL A 194 6.76 17.83 -13.82
N VAL A 195 6.25 17.51 -12.63
CA VAL A 195 5.79 18.48 -11.63
C VAL A 195 6.75 18.48 -10.46
N GLN A 196 7.39 19.62 -10.21
CA GLN A 196 8.17 19.82 -9.00
C GLN A 196 7.25 20.16 -7.83
N LEU A 197 7.51 19.55 -6.69
CA LEU A 197 6.79 19.77 -5.45
C LEU A 197 7.68 20.56 -4.51
N GLN A 198 7.15 21.66 -3.97
CA GLN A 198 7.76 22.41 -2.88
C GLN A 198 6.99 22.11 -1.60
N VAL A 199 7.55 21.24 -0.76
CA VAL A 199 6.86 20.61 0.36
C VAL A 199 7.27 21.26 1.68
N THR A 200 6.28 21.74 2.42
CA THR A 200 6.48 22.36 3.74
C THR A 200 5.30 22.05 4.65
N SER A 201 5.40 22.43 5.92
CA SER A 201 4.31 22.29 6.90
C SER A 201 3.97 23.62 7.56
N ARG A 202 2.70 23.77 7.94
CA ARG A 202 2.21 24.90 8.72
C ARG A 202 2.27 24.65 10.24
N ASP A 203 2.24 23.39 10.67
CA ASP A 203 2.11 23.01 12.09
C ASP A 203 3.16 22.01 12.54
N VAL A 204 2.95 20.70 12.33
CA VAL A 204 3.82 19.60 12.80
C VAL A 204 4.53 18.93 11.62
N LEU A 205 5.37 17.93 11.90
CA LEU A 205 5.96 17.12 10.83
C LEU A 205 4.87 16.32 10.11
N HIS A 206 4.93 16.32 8.77
CA HIS A 206 4.16 15.43 7.90
C HIS A 206 5.10 14.81 6.86
N SER A 207 4.63 13.81 6.12
CA SER A 207 5.36 13.25 4.98
C SER A 207 4.42 13.06 3.81
N PHE A 208 4.63 13.82 2.73
CA PHE A 208 3.84 13.73 1.52
C PHE A 208 4.27 12.49 0.73
N TRP A 209 3.39 11.51 0.57
CA TRP A 209 3.71 10.29 -0.13
C TRP A 209 2.59 9.79 -1.04
N VAL A 210 2.94 9.59 -2.32
CA VAL A 210 2.07 9.01 -3.35
C VAL A 210 2.82 7.80 -3.94
N PRO A 211 2.66 6.60 -3.36
CA PRO A 211 3.56 5.45 -3.59
C PRO A 211 3.77 5.10 -5.06
N ARG A 212 2.71 5.23 -5.87
CA ARG A 212 2.74 4.87 -7.29
C ARG A 212 3.45 5.91 -8.16
N LEU A 213 3.66 7.13 -7.68
CA LEU A 213 4.24 8.23 -8.47
C LEU A 213 5.65 8.61 -8.04
N GLY A 214 6.02 8.43 -6.78
CA GLY A 214 7.38 8.72 -6.32
C GLY A 214 7.65 8.42 -4.84
N GLY A 215 8.87 8.73 -4.42
CA GLY A 215 9.29 8.64 -3.02
C GLY A 215 8.61 9.68 -2.14
N GLN A 216 8.60 9.41 -0.83
CA GLN A 216 8.06 10.34 0.15
C GLN A 216 8.92 11.59 0.30
N VAL A 217 8.30 12.73 0.66
CA VAL A 217 8.99 13.99 0.95
C VAL A 217 8.47 14.56 2.26
N TYR A 218 9.37 14.80 3.21
CA TYR A 218 9.02 15.41 4.49
C TYR A 218 8.51 16.84 4.31
N ALA A 219 7.40 17.15 4.97
CA ALA A 219 6.87 18.49 5.19
C ALA A 219 7.29 18.96 6.57
N ILE A 220 8.30 19.84 6.62
CA ILE A 220 8.92 20.30 7.86
C ILE A 220 8.54 21.77 8.10
N PRO A 221 8.00 22.12 9.29
CA PRO A 221 7.73 23.52 9.62
C PRO A 221 9.00 24.37 9.53
N GLY A 222 8.92 25.49 8.81
CA GLY A 222 10.06 26.41 8.63
C GLY A 222 11.10 25.98 7.60
N GLN A 223 10.94 24.84 6.92
CA GLN A 223 11.80 24.43 5.81
C GLN A 223 11.00 24.13 4.54
N MET A 224 11.62 24.40 3.40
CA MET A 224 11.07 24.05 2.09
C MET A 224 11.85 22.88 1.51
N ASN A 225 11.26 21.69 1.60
CA ASN A 225 11.78 20.52 0.91
C ASN A 225 11.28 20.50 -0.53
N HIS A 226 11.94 19.69 -1.35
CA HIS A 226 11.58 19.51 -2.75
C HIS A 226 11.52 18.03 -3.09
N GLY A 227 10.65 17.72 -4.05
CA GLY A 227 10.60 16.44 -4.73
C GLY A 227 9.93 16.64 -6.08
N TRP A 228 9.67 15.55 -6.79
CA TRP A 228 9.02 15.63 -8.08
C TRP A 228 8.20 14.37 -8.36
N ILE A 229 7.13 14.57 -9.12
CA ILE A 229 6.24 13.50 -9.57
C ILE A 229 5.88 13.69 -11.04
N GLN A 230 5.56 12.58 -11.70
CA GLN A 230 4.98 12.53 -13.04
C GLN A 230 4.12 11.28 -13.13
N ALA A 231 2.95 11.37 -13.76
CA ALA A 231 2.09 10.24 -14.06
C ALA A 231 2.17 9.87 -15.55
N TYR A 232 2.23 8.57 -15.86
CA TYR A 232 2.20 8.09 -17.25
C TYR A 232 0.80 8.11 -17.88
N ARG A 233 -0.25 7.97 -17.07
CA ARG A 233 -1.64 7.86 -17.53
C ARG A 233 -2.53 8.78 -16.71
N THR A 234 -3.68 9.13 -17.28
CA THR A 234 -4.73 9.81 -16.53
C THR A 234 -5.32 8.87 -15.48
N GLY A 235 -5.76 9.43 -14.35
CA GLY A 235 -6.38 8.67 -13.28
C GLY A 235 -6.13 9.28 -11.90
N THR A 236 -6.72 8.65 -10.90
CA THR A 236 -6.52 8.99 -9.49
C THR A 236 -5.45 8.10 -8.90
N TYR A 237 -4.48 8.71 -8.23
CA TYR A 237 -3.40 8.04 -7.50
C TYR A 237 -3.53 8.39 -6.03
N SER A 238 -3.80 7.38 -5.21
CA SER A 238 -3.96 7.55 -3.77
C SER A 238 -2.61 7.76 -3.11
N GLY A 239 -2.59 8.65 -2.11
CA GLY A 239 -1.44 8.92 -1.25
C GLY A 239 -1.88 9.11 0.19
N GLN A 240 -0.93 9.07 1.10
CA GLN A 240 -1.17 9.18 2.53
C GLN A 240 -0.05 9.99 3.20
N CYS A 241 -0.35 10.54 4.37
CA CYS A 241 0.70 11.04 5.24
C CYS A 241 1.51 9.87 5.81
N ASN A 242 2.82 9.84 5.58
CA ASN A 242 3.71 8.76 6.08
C ASN A 242 4.59 9.20 7.26
N GLU A 243 4.12 10.18 8.04
CA GLU A 243 4.79 10.65 9.26
C GLU A 243 3.73 10.95 10.32
N LEU A 244 3.92 10.43 11.54
CA LEU A 244 2.92 10.53 12.61
C LEU A 244 2.66 12.00 12.97
N CYS A 245 1.49 12.51 12.60
CA CYS A 245 1.12 13.92 12.74
C CYS A 245 -0.01 14.19 13.75
N GLY A 246 -0.42 13.19 14.54
CA GLY A 246 -1.39 13.33 15.62
C GLY A 246 -2.63 12.42 15.49
N LEU A 247 -3.72 12.78 16.18
CA LEU A 247 -4.88 11.90 16.39
C LEU A 247 -5.54 11.37 15.11
N TYR A 248 -5.67 12.20 14.07
CA TYR A 248 -6.27 11.80 12.80
C TYR A 248 -5.22 11.54 11.70
N HIS A 249 -4.00 11.16 12.08
CA HIS A 249 -2.94 10.80 11.13
C HIS A 249 -3.39 9.75 10.11
N TYR A 250 -4.10 8.71 10.56
CA TYR A 250 -4.58 7.62 9.70
C TYR A 250 -5.61 8.06 8.64
N ALA A 251 -6.26 9.22 8.83
CA ALA A 251 -7.27 9.77 7.94
C ALA A 251 -6.73 10.95 7.11
N MET A 252 -5.43 11.24 7.22
CA MET A 252 -4.77 12.31 6.47
C MET A 252 -4.39 11.83 5.06
N ASP A 253 -5.40 11.45 4.29
CA ASP A 253 -5.28 10.99 2.92
C ASP A 253 -5.08 12.15 1.94
N LEU A 254 -4.51 11.84 0.78
CA LEU A 254 -4.41 12.76 -0.34
C LEU A 254 -4.59 12.03 -1.67
N GLU A 255 -5.04 12.75 -2.68
CA GLU A 255 -5.18 12.20 -4.03
C GLU A 255 -4.39 13.05 -5.02
N VAL A 256 -3.63 12.38 -5.89
CA VAL A 256 -3.12 13.01 -7.11
C VAL A 256 -4.01 12.62 -8.27
N ILE A 257 -4.64 13.59 -8.91
CA ILE A 257 -5.50 13.40 -10.06
C ILE A 257 -4.73 13.83 -11.31
N ALA A 258 -4.24 12.85 -12.06
CA ALA A 258 -3.60 13.09 -13.35
C ALA A 258 -4.65 13.24 -14.44
N VAL A 259 -4.67 14.38 -15.12
CA VAL A 259 -5.65 14.72 -16.14
C VAL A 259 -4.98 15.10 -17.46
N SER A 260 -5.78 15.27 -18.52
CA SER A 260 -5.28 15.78 -19.80
C SER A 260 -4.79 17.24 -19.67
N ASP A 261 -3.93 17.67 -20.59
CA ASP A 261 -3.46 19.05 -20.64
C ASP A 261 -4.61 20.07 -20.78
N SER A 262 -5.68 19.72 -21.51
CA SER A 262 -6.85 20.58 -21.66
C SER A 262 -7.63 20.70 -20.35
N ASP A 263 -7.85 19.59 -19.65
CA ASP A 263 -8.59 19.59 -18.38
C ASP A 263 -7.78 20.31 -17.30
N TYR A 264 -6.45 20.14 -17.31
CA TYR A 264 -5.56 20.84 -16.40
C TYR A 264 -5.60 22.36 -16.61
N LYS A 265 -5.54 22.82 -17.86
CA LYS A 265 -5.68 24.25 -18.19
C LYS A 265 -7.06 24.77 -17.80
N GLY A 266 -8.12 24.02 -18.09
CA GLY A 266 -9.48 24.39 -17.72
C GLY A 266 -9.69 24.46 -16.21
N PHE A 267 -9.07 23.55 -15.46
CA PHE A 267 -9.00 23.61 -14.00
C PHE A 267 -8.33 24.88 -13.52
N LEU A 268 -7.13 25.20 -14.02
CA LEU A 268 -6.41 26.39 -13.61
C LEU A 268 -7.21 27.66 -13.91
N ALA A 269 -7.95 27.68 -15.03
CA ALA A 269 -8.85 28.77 -15.41
C ALA A 269 -10.18 28.80 -14.62
N GLY A 270 -10.49 27.77 -13.82
CA GLY A 270 -11.78 27.65 -13.12
C GLY A 270 -12.96 27.28 -14.02
N THR A 271 -12.69 26.89 -15.26
CA THR A 271 -13.70 26.51 -16.26
C THR A 271 -14.08 25.02 -16.20
N LEU A 272 -13.26 24.20 -15.53
CA LEU A 272 -13.47 22.76 -15.37
C LEU A 272 -13.15 22.31 -13.95
N THR A 273 -13.87 21.28 -13.48
CA THR A 273 -13.52 20.53 -12.27
C THR A 273 -12.80 19.25 -12.69
N PRO A 274 -11.46 19.19 -12.58
CA PRO A 274 -10.68 18.05 -13.04
C PRO A 274 -10.94 16.78 -12.22
N GLY A 275 -10.77 15.62 -12.85
CA GLY A 275 -11.14 14.30 -12.31
C GLY A 275 -12.54 13.84 -12.73
N VAL A 276 -13.37 14.79 -13.16
CA VAL A 276 -14.46 14.56 -14.10
C VAL A 276 -13.86 14.84 -15.48
N GLY A 277 -13.96 13.91 -16.44
CA GLY A 277 -13.53 14.18 -17.81
C GLY A 277 -14.30 15.36 -18.43
N PRO A 278 -14.23 15.59 -19.76
CA PRO A 278 -15.24 16.44 -20.40
C PRO A 278 -16.62 15.99 -19.92
N ALA A 279 -17.46 16.94 -19.50
CA ALA A 279 -18.75 16.65 -18.86
C ALA A 279 -19.44 15.49 -19.58
N LEU A 280 -19.62 14.36 -18.89
CA LEU A 280 -20.20 13.17 -19.50
C LEU A 280 -21.69 13.38 -19.78
N ALA A 281 -22.32 14.21 -18.95
CA ALA A 281 -23.65 14.76 -19.16
C ALA A 281 -23.76 16.15 -18.51
N GLU A 282 -24.75 16.92 -18.94
CA GLU A 282 -25.13 18.21 -18.34
C GLU A 282 -26.57 18.15 -17.82
N LYS A 283 -26.84 18.76 -16.65
CA LYS A 283 -28.21 18.93 -16.14
C LYS A 283 -28.95 19.95 -17.01
N VAL A 284 -30.13 19.57 -17.46
CA VAL A 284 -31.01 20.43 -18.27
C VAL A 284 -32.36 20.58 -17.58
N THR A 285 -33.20 21.49 -18.06
CA THR A 285 -34.54 21.70 -17.52
C THR A 285 -35.51 22.01 -18.65
N GLY A 286 -36.61 21.25 -18.75
CA GLY A 286 -37.67 21.48 -19.73
C GLY A 286 -37.31 21.04 -21.16
N ALA A 287 -36.34 20.14 -21.31
CA ALA A 287 -35.96 19.62 -22.62
C ALA A 287 -36.84 18.43 -23.05
N SER A 288 -36.95 18.18 -24.36
CA SER A 288 -37.65 16.99 -24.87
C SER A 288 -36.80 15.75 -24.59
N ALA A 289 -37.34 14.83 -23.78
CA ALA A 289 -36.65 13.60 -23.40
C ALA A 289 -36.75 12.54 -24.51
N ALA A 290 -35.60 12.03 -24.94
CA ALA A 290 -35.52 10.87 -25.85
C ALA A 290 -35.84 9.56 -25.13
N ALA A 291 -35.60 9.50 -23.81
CA ALA A 291 -36.00 8.40 -22.95
C ALA A 291 -36.56 8.92 -21.62
N ASN A 292 -37.60 8.26 -21.11
CA ASN A 292 -38.19 8.54 -19.81
C ASN A 292 -38.05 7.30 -18.93
N VAL A 293 -37.52 7.50 -17.73
CA VAL A 293 -37.34 6.47 -16.71
C VAL A 293 -38.19 6.84 -15.50
N LYS A 294 -39.06 5.93 -15.05
CA LYS A 294 -39.89 6.11 -13.88
C LYS A 294 -39.18 5.58 -12.65
N GLU A 295 -39.26 6.33 -11.56
CA GLU A 295 -38.90 5.89 -10.21
C GLU A 295 -40.22 5.45 -9.55
N THR A 296 -40.33 4.16 -9.21
CA THR A 296 -41.61 3.52 -8.81
C THR A 296 -41.59 3.11 -7.34
N ASP A 297 -42.77 3.02 -6.72
CA ASP A 297 -42.94 2.54 -5.33
C ASP A 297 -42.46 1.08 -5.11
N ASP A 298 -42.33 0.29 -6.17
CA ASP A 298 -41.74 -1.06 -6.12
C ASP A 298 -40.19 -1.05 -5.99
N LEU A 299 -39.59 0.12 -5.74
CA LEU A 299 -38.15 0.35 -5.59
C LEU A 299 -37.34 -0.06 -6.84
N LYS A 300 -37.85 0.31 -8.02
CA LYS A 300 -37.25 0.00 -9.33
C LYS A 300 -37.25 1.22 -10.23
N PHE A 301 -36.30 1.23 -11.16
CA PHE A 301 -36.33 2.11 -12.32
C PHE A 301 -37.06 1.38 -13.46
N ASP A 302 -38.04 2.03 -14.09
CA ASP A 302 -38.81 1.48 -15.22
C ASP A 302 -38.74 2.42 -16.44
N PRO A 303 -38.07 2.03 -17.55
CA PRO A 303 -37.34 0.78 -17.72
C PRO A 303 -36.04 0.74 -16.90
N LEU A 304 -35.56 -0.47 -16.58
CA LEU A 304 -34.26 -0.67 -15.91
C LEU A 304 -33.07 -0.23 -16.77
N SER A 305 -33.24 -0.22 -18.09
CA SER A 305 -32.23 0.23 -19.04
C SER A 305 -32.85 1.02 -20.18
N ALA A 306 -32.21 2.12 -20.57
CA ALA A 306 -32.58 2.90 -21.74
C ALA A 306 -31.36 3.13 -22.66
N THR A 307 -31.62 3.32 -23.95
CA THR A 307 -30.60 3.65 -24.94
C THR A 307 -30.93 5.00 -25.59
N VAL A 308 -29.95 5.90 -25.65
CA VAL A 308 -30.06 7.21 -26.28
C VAL A 308 -28.83 7.49 -27.15
N LYS A 309 -28.85 8.53 -27.97
CA LYS A 309 -27.70 9.00 -28.75
C LYS A 309 -26.97 10.13 -28.03
N VAL A 310 -25.71 10.35 -28.40
CA VAL A 310 -24.96 11.54 -27.93
C VAL A 310 -25.73 12.81 -28.25
N GLY A 311 -25.94 13.66 -27.26
CA GLY A 311 -26.67 14.92 -27.33
C GLY A 311 -28.15 14.84 -26.95
N GLU A 312 -28.69 13.63 -26.77
CA GLU A 312 -30.09 13.42 -26.34
C GLU A 312 -30.26 13.47 -24.82
N VAL A 313 -31.50 13.73 -24.40
CA VAL A 313 -31.89 13.91 -22.99
C VAL A 313 -32.58 12.67 -22.45
N VAL A 314 -32.22 12.27 -21.23
CA VAL A 314 -32.97 11.30 -20.43
C VAL A 314 -33.64 12.04 -19.28
N GLN A 315 -34.92 11.75 -19.06
CA GLN A 315 -35.70 12.28 -17.93
C GLN A 315 -36.04 11.15 -16.97
N TRP A 316 -35.74 11.36 -15.69
CA TRP A 316 -36.27 10.56 -14.59
C TRP A 316 -37.47 11.29 -13.98
N THR A 317 -38.52 10.54 -13.66
CA THR A 317 -39.70 11.07 -12.98
C THR A 317 -40.08 10.13 -11.85
N ASN A 318 -40.17 10.68 -10.63
CA ASN A 318 -40.73 9.93 -9.52
C ASN A 318 -42.25 9.86 -9.66
N THR A 319 -42.78 8.65 -9.86
CA THR A 319 -44.21 8.39 -10.05
C THR A 319 -44.89 7.86 -8.79
N GLY A 320 -44.12 7.59 -7.75
CA GLY A 320 -44.58 7.05 -6.48
C GLY A 320 -44.63 8.08 -5.36
N ILE A 321 -44.77 7.57 -4.13
CA ILE A 321 -44.71 8.35 -2.88
C ILE A 321 -43.36 8.21 -2.17
N GLN A 322 -42.57 7.18 -2.51
CA GLN A 322 -41.24 6.99 -1.94
C GLN A 322 -40.26 8.04 -2.44
N ILE A 323 -39.31 8.46 -1.60
CA ILE A 323 -38.27 9.42 -1.97
C ILE A 323 -37.12 8.70 -2.67
N HIS A 324 -36.69 9.21 -3.81
CA HIS A 324 -35.63 8.61 -4.62
C HIS A 324 -34.53 9.62 -4.95
N ASP A 325 -33.45 9.13 -5.56
CA ASP A 325 -32.35 9.93 -6.08
C ASP A 325 -31.63 9.15 -7.20
N ILE A 326 -30.84 9.86 -8.00
CA ILE A 326 -30.06 9.31 -9.10
C ILE A 326 -28.59 9.65 -8.87
N VAL A 327 -27.79 8.62 -8.58
CA VAL A 327 -26.34 8.73 -8.36
C VAL A 327 -25.60 7.79 -9.30
N PHE A 328 -24.69 8.33 -10.11
CA PHE A 328 -23.87 7.56 -11.04
C PHE A 328 -22.59 7.05 -10.38
N ASP A 329 -22.17 5.84 -10.76
CA ASP A 329 -21.03 5.12 -10.19
C ASP A 329 -19.66 5.79 -10.44
N ASN A 330 -19.53 6.48 -11.56
CA ASN A 330 -18.28 7.09 -12.00
C ASN A 330 -17.99 8.46 -11.37
N GLY A 331 -18.94 9.05 -10.62
CA GLY A 331 -18.83 10.38 -10.01
C GLY A 331 -18.65 11.54 -11.00
N ALA A 332 -18.73 11.28 -12.30
CA ALA A 332 -18.45 12.20 -13.39
C ALA A 332 -19.71 12.68 -14.13
N VAL A 333 -20.86 12.06 -13.83
CA VAL A 333 -22.19 12.52 -14.23
C VAL A 333 -22.84 13.23 -13.03
N PRO A 334 -23.50 14.39 -13.20
CA PRO A 334 -24.20 15.06 -12.10
C PRO A 334 -25.20 14.10 -11.43
N ALA A 335 -25.35 14.21 -10.11
CA ALA A 335 -26.40 13.50 -9.37
C ALA A 335 -27.69 14.35 -9.32
N SER A 336 -28.81 13.72 -9.01
CA SER A 336 -30.01 14.44 -8.61
C SER A 336 -29.95 14.83 -7.12
N ASP A 337 -30.76 15.80 -6.73
CA ASP A 337 -31.16 15.94 -5.32
C ASP A 337 -32.21 14.87 -4.99
N ASN A 338 -32.76 14.88 -3.76
CA ASN A 338 -33.88 14.02 -3.40
C ASN A 338 -35.12 14.35 -4.25
N GLN A 339 -35.67 13.33 -4.91
CA GLN A 339 -36.83 13.37 -5.78
C GLN A 339 -38.06 12.90 -5.01
N ASN A 340 -39.00 13.81 -4.71
CA ASN A 340 -40.32 13.48 -4.17
C ASN A 340 -41.28 13.07 -5.29
N GLY A 341 -42.44 12.52 -4.94
CA GLY A 341 -43.47 12.16 -5.92
C GLY A 341 -43.83 13.34 -6.84
N GLY A 342 -43.65 13.14 -8.15
CA GLY A 342 -43.86 14.14 -9.20
C GLY A 342 -42.60 14.91 -9.64
N ASP A 343 -41.50 14.84 -8.88
CA ASP A 343 -40.25 15.53 -9.22
C ASP A 343 -39.59 14.91 -10.45
N LYS A 344 -38.85 15.76 -11.18
CA LYS A 344 -38.20 15.41 -12.45
C LYS A 344 -36.73 15.78 -12.43
N TYR A 345 -35.93 14.89 -12.99
CA TYR A 345 -34.50 15.07 -13.17
C TYR A 345 -34.12 14.81 -14.62
N GLU A 346 -33.37 15.72 -15.24
CA GLU A 346 -33.05 15.64 -16.66
C GLU A 346 -31.54 15.80 -16.89
N LEU A 347 -30.98 14.89 -17.69
CA LEU A 347 -29.58 14.92 -18.12
C LEU A 347 -29.47 14.80 -19.63
N LYS A 348 -28.62 15.63 -20.23
CA LYS A 348 -28.19 15.51 -21.62
C LYS A 348 -26.81 14.87 -21.67
N PHE A 349 -26.70 13.70 -22.29
CA PHE A 349 -25.42 12.97 -22.36
C PHE A 349 -24.55 13.48 -23.52
N LEU A 350 -23.28 13.77 -23.24
CA LEU A 350 -22.37 14.43 -24.18
C LEU A 350 -21.30 13.49 -24.75
N LYS A 351 -21.21 12.26 -24.22
CA LYS A 351 -20.25 11.25 -24.68
C LYS A 351 -20.92 9.88 -24.84
N PRO A 352 -20.47 9.06 -25.80
CA PRO A 352 -20.94 7.69 -25.92
C PRO A 352 -20.35 6.85 -24.78
N GLY A 353 -21.11 5.83 -24.35
CA GLY A 353 -20.70 4.96 -23.26
C GLY A 353 -21.89 4.34 -22.53
N THR A 354 -21.59 3.49 -21.56
CA THR A 354 -22.59 2.89 -20.68
C THR A 354 -22.45 3.51 -19.29
N TYR A 355 -23.55 4.02 -18.76
CA TYR A 355 -23.62 4.75 -17.52
C TYR A 355 -24.49 4.00 -16.53
N HIS A 356 -23.91 3.52 -15.44
CA HIS A 356 -24.65 2.85 -14.38
C HIS A 356 -24.99 3.84 -13.28
N TYR A 357 -26.21 3.74 -12.77
CA TYR A 357 -26.70 4.59 -11.69
C TYR A 357 -27.52 3.79 -10.70
N ILE A 358 -27.63 4.32 -9.49
CA ILE A 358 -28.38 3.74 -8.38
C ILE A 358 -29.24 4.80 -7.72
N CYS A 359 -30.24 4.33 -6.96
CA CYS A 359 -30.83 5.13 -5.88
C CYS A 359 -30.01 4.88 -4.61
N SER A 360 -29.37 5.93 -4.08
CA SER A 360 -28.53 5.83 -2.89
C SER A 360 -29.36 5.59 -1.62
N ILE A 361 -30.61 6.09 -1.60
CA ILE A 361 -31.57 5.91 -0.51
C ILE A 361 -32.01 4.43 -0.38
N HIS A 362 -32.23 3.75 -1.51
CA HIS A 362 -32.74 2.37 -1.57
C HIS A 362 -31.68 1.33 -1.99
N LYS A 363 -30.41 1.58 -1.66
CA LYS A 363 -29.29 0.70 -2.05
C LYS A 363 -29.46 -0.76 -1.60
N ALA A 364 -30.04 -0.99 -0.42
CA ALA A 364 -30.28 -2.34 0.12
C ALA A 364 -31.31 -3.15 -0.70
N ALA A 365 -32.21 -2.48 -1.42
CA ALA A 365 -33.18 -3.10 -2.31
C ALA A 365 -32.63 -3.36 -3.74
N ASN A 366 -31.35 -3.04 -3.97
CA ASN A 366 -30.68 -3.18 -5.27
C ASN A 366 -31.36 -2.39 -6.41
N MET A 367 -31.89 -1.20 -6.10
CA MET A 367 -32.49 -0.30 -7.08
C MET A 367 -31.39 0.35 -7.95
N ASN A 368 -31.17 -0.21 -9.13
CA ASN A 368 -30.14 0.21 -10.08
C ASN A 368 -30.71 0.34 -11.51
N GLY A 369 -30.04 1.11 -12.34
CA GLY A 369 -30.40 1.30 -13.74
C GLY A 369 -29.19 1.56 -14.61
N THR A 370 -29.39 1.50 -15.94
CA THR A 370 -28.31 1.69 -16.91
C THR A 370 -28.76 2.53 -18.10
N ILE A 371 -28.00 3.57 -18.45
CA ILE A 371 -28.16 4.31 -19.70
C ILE A 371 -27.03 3.92 -20.65
N THR A 372 -27.38 3.48 -21.86
CA THR A 372 -26.40 3.29 -22.94
C THR A 372 -26.51 4.44 -23.93
N VAL A 373 -25.42 5.16 -24.13
CA VAL A 373 -25.32 6.27 -25.08
C VAL A 373 -24.56 5.78 -26.31
N ALA A 374 -25.27 5.59 -27.42
CA ALA A 374 -24.69 5.15 -28.67
C ALA A 374 -23.83 6.25 -29.30
N GLY A 375 -22.65 5.88 -29.82
CA GLY A 375 -21.86 6.76 -30.69
C GLY A 375 -22.59 6.99 -32.00
N GLY A 376 -22.67 8.25 -32.42
CA GLY A 376 -23.30 8.65 -33.69
C GLY A 376 -22.47 8.26 -34.90
#